data_AF-A0A2T3J5D1-F1
#
_entry.id   AF-A0A2T3J5D1-F1
#
_cell.length_a   1.000
_cell.length_b   1.000
_cell.length_c   1.000
_cell.angle_alpha   90.00
_cell.angle_beta   90.00
_cell.angle_gamma   90.00
#
_symmetry.space_group_name_H-M   'P 1'
#
loop_
_entity.id
_entity.type
_entity.pdbx_description
1 polymer ?
#
loop_
_entity_poly.entity_id
_entity_poly.type
_entity_poly.pdbx_seq_one_letter_code
_entity_poly.pdbx_strand_id
1 'polypeptide(L)'
;MVVMSACSSQANVSEIAQQKTQYIADECYENEGSSLNEAFKTFMSDRQEELGGLRKSLSDENYEQLDYALSHFVTYWDQLQTERNQACEQHATCEFIQFKTPELQSNNDFCDGTDFEYSVSRAKIINFYSDIERLELQKSP
;
A
#
# COMPACT_ATOMS: atom_id res chain seq x y z
N MET A 1 43.84 27.88 -24.79
CA MET A 1 43.43 27.14 -23.59
C MET A 1 41.94 27.42 -23.42
N VAL A 2 41.07 26.51 -23.88
CA VAL A 2 39.60 26.66 -23.78
C VAL A 2 39.15 25.73 -22.68
N VAL A 3 38.72 26.30 -21.56
CA VAL A 3 38.17 25.56 -20.43
C VAL A 3 36.66 25.75 -20.42
N MET A 4 35.97 24.63 -20.62
CA MET A 4 34.69 24.19 -20.04
C MET A 4 33.54 25.20 -19.85
N SER A 5 32.39 24.88 -20.47
CA SER A 5 31.08 25.04 -19.83
C SER A 5 30.04 24.10 -20.48
N ALA A 6 30.11 22.80 -20.17
CA ALA A 6 29.13 21.82 -20.67
C ALA A 6 28.67 20.79 -19.61
N CYS A 7 28.83 21.07 -18.32
CA CYS A 7 28.50 20.12 -17.23
C CYS A 7 27.40 20.58 -16.26
N SER A 8 26.74 21.72 -16.46
CA SER A 8 25.70 22.19 -15.53
C SER A 8 24.32 21.54 -15.74
N SER A 9 24.02 21.03 -16.93
CA SER A 9 22.73 20.40 -17.22
C SER A 9 22.59 19.00 -16.60
N GLN A 10 23.68 18.24 -16.44
CA GLN A 10 23.65 16.91 -15.84
C GLN A 10 23.48 16.94 -14.31
N ALA A 11 24.06 17.92 -13.63
CA ALA A 11 23.86 18.11 -12.19
C ALA A 11 22.39 18.42 -11.86
N ASN A 12 21.75 19.24 -12.69
CA ASN A 12 20.36 19.67 -12.50
C ASN A 12 19.34 18.52 -12.72
N VAL A 13 19.62 17.62 -13.69
CA VAL A 13 18.78 16.42 -13.91
C VAL A 13 18.88 15.43 -12.74
N SER A 14 20.07 15.27 -12.17
CA SER A 14 20.28 14.40 -10.99
C SER A 14 19.54 14.93 -9.77
N GLU A 15 19.54 16.24 -9.55
CA GLU A 15 18.87 16.88 -8.43
C GLU A 15 17.34 16.76 -8.53
N ILE A 16 16.76 17.00 -9.71
CA ILE A 16 15.31 16.84 -9.94
C ILE A 16 14.88 15.38 -9.76
N ALA A 17 15.67 14.42 -10.24
CA ALA A 17 15.39 13.01 -10.04
C ALA A 17 15.38 12.64 -8.55
N GLN A 18 16.33 13.16 -7.78
CA GLN A 18 16.39 12.93 -6.34
C GLN A 18 15.21 13.58 -5.60
N GLN A 19 14.84 14.81 -5.97
CA GLN A 19 13.66 15.49 -5.41
C GLN A 19 12.38 14.70 -5.67
N LYS A 20 12.24 14.12 -6.88
CA LYS A 20 11.09 13.27 -7.20
C LYS A 20 11.04 12.02 -6.32
N THR A 21 12.17 11.31 -6.18
CA THR A 21 12.24 10.11 -5.33
C THR A 21 11.92 10.43 -3.88
N GLN A 22 12.42 11.56 -3.37
CA GLN A 22 12.10 12.00 -2.02
C GLN A 22 10.61 12.33 -1.88
N TYR A 23 10.03 13.09 -2.81
CA TYR A 23 8.60 13.42 -2.79
C TYR A 23 7.72 12.16 -2.76
N ILE A 24 8.02 11.17 -3.61
CA ILE A 24 7.30 9.89 -3.60
C ILE A 24 7.44 9.19 -2.25
N ALA A 25 8.63 9.23 -1.64
CA ALA A 25 8.85 8.57 -0.36
C ALA A 25 8.06 9.22 0.78
N ASP A 26 8.03 10.54 0.80
CA ASP A 26 7.32 11.33 1.82
C ASP A 26 5.80 11.11 1.69
N GLU A 27 5.25 11.19 0.46
CA GLU A 27 3.81 11.02 0.22
C GLU A 27 3.32 9.59 0.47
N CYS A 28 4.07 8.59 0.01
CA CYS A 28 3.57 7.21 -0.01
C CYS A 28 3.99 6.36 1.18
N TYR A 29 5.07 6.73 1.88
CA TYR A 29 5.69 5.86 2.88
C TYR A 29 5.90 6.51 4.26
N GLU A 30 5.93 7.84 4.39
CA GLU A 30 6.23 8.46 5.69
C GLU A 30 5.07 8.43 6.72
N ASN A 31 3.79 8.33 6.32
CA ASN A 31 2.69 8.49 7.30
C ASN A 31 1.46 7.57 7.21
N GLU A 32 1.16 6.88 6.10
CA GLU A 32 -0.18 6.28 5.93
C GLU A 32 -0.30 4.75 6.14
N GLY A 33 0.82 4.04 6.35
CA GLY A 33 0.82 2.57 6.29
C GLY A 33 0.81 1.81 7.62
N SER A 34 1.26 2.42 8.73
CA SER A 34 1.63 1.61 9.91
C SER A 34 0.42 1.14 10.72
N SER A 35 -0.51 2.03 11.07
CA SER A 35 -1.59 1.71 12.01
C SER A 35 -2.55 0.63 11.51
N LEU A 36 -3.00 0.72 10.25
CA LEU A 36 -3.93 -0.27 9.71
C LEU A 36 -3.25 -1.63 9.45
N ASN A 37 -1.99 -1.60 9.02
CA ASN A 37 -1.20 -2.82 8.83
C ASN A 37 -0.90 -3.52 10.14
N GLU A 38 -0.56 -2.76 11.18
CA GLU A 38 -0.35 -3.26 12.53
C GLU A 38 -1.65 -3.86 13.09
N ALA A 39 -2.78 -3.16 12.95
CA ALA A 39 -4.09 -3.66 13.37
C ALA A 39 -4.44 -4.99 12.66
N PHE A 40 -4.24 -5.08 11.35
CA PHE A 40 -4.43 -6.31 10.60
C PHE A 40 -3.52 -7.44 11.08
N LYS A 41 -2.22 -7.19 11.26
CA LYS A 41 -1.28 -8.20 11.75
C LYS A 41 -1.66 -8.70 13.14
N THR A 42 -2.05 -7.81 14.04
CA THR A 42 -2.54 -8.18 15.36
C THR A 42 -3.80 -9.02 15.26
N PHE A 43 -4.82 -8.58 14.51
CA PHE A 43 -6.05 -9.34 14.33
C PHE A 43 -5.79 -10.75 13.78
N MET A 44 -4.97 -10.86 12.73
CA MET A 44 -4.65 -12.17 12.14
C MET A 44 -3.88 -13.06 13.11
N SER A 45 -2.94 -12.50 13.88
CA SER A 45 -2.22 -13.23 14.93
C SER A 45 -3.19 -13.78 15.98
N ASP A 46 -4.13 -12.96 16.47
CA ASP A 46 -5.12 -13.36 17.46
C ASP A 46 -6.02 -14.50 16.93
N ARG A 47 -6.45 -14.41 15.66
CA ARG A 47 -7.23 -15.46 15.01
C ARG A 47 -6.44 -16.76 14.83
N GLN A 48 -5.14 -16.69 14.51
CA GLN A 48 -4.29 -17.87 14.40
C GLN A 48 -4.10 -18.55 15.77
N GLU A 49 -3.89 -17.77 16.83
CA GLU A 49 -3.80 -18.28 18.20
C GLU A 49 -5.10 -18.96 18.63
N GLU A 50 -6.24 -18.31 18.37
CA GLU A 50 -7.56 -18.85 18.63
C GLU A 50 -7.77 -20.20 17.91
N LEU A 51 -7.46 -20.28 16.61
CA LEU A 51 -7.51 -21.52 15.84
C LEU A 51 -6.64 -22.62 16.47
N GLY A 52 -5.42 -22.30 16.92
CA GLY A 52 -4.55 -23.23 17.63
C GLY A 52 -5.19 -23.79 18.90
N GLY A 53 -5.92 -22.97 19.64
CA GLY A 53 -6.73 -23.37 20.80
C GLY A 53 -7.90 -24.30 20.45
N LEU A 54 -8.37 -24.30 19.19
CA LEU A 54 -9.44 -25.16 18.68
C LEU A 54 -8.95 -26.52 18.16
N ARG A 55 -7.63 -26.75 18.07
CA ARG A 55 -7.07 -27.92 17.38
C ARG A 55 -7.63 -29.27 17.83
N LYS A 56 -7.90 -29.42 19.13
CA LYS A 56 -8.44 -30.67 19.72
C LYS A 56 -9.95 -30.85 19.50
N SER A 57 -10.64 -29.77 19.16
CA SER A 57 -12.10 -29.73 18.98
C SER A 57 -12.53 -29.81 17.51
N LEU A 58 -11.59 -29.61 16.58
CA LEU A 58 -11.83 -29.68 15.14
C LEU A 58 -11.29 -30.98 14.55
N SER A 59 -11.92 -31.46 13.47
CA SER A 59 -11.29 -32.46 12.60
C SER A 59 -10.04 -31.87 11.95
N ASP A 60 -9.12 -32.75 11.55
CA ASP A 60 -7.89 -32.35 10.85
C ASP A 60 -8.22 -31.53 9.58
N GLU A 61 -9.19 -32.00 8.79
CA GLU A 61 -9.65 -31.32 7.58
C GLU A 61 -10.20 -29.91 7.86
N ASN A 62 -11.05 -29.73 8.88
CA ASN A 62 -11.61 -28.41 9.19
C ASN A 62 -10.52 -27.45 9.71
N TYR A 63 -9.58 -27.97 10.50
CA TYR A 63 -8.45 -27.18 10.98
C TYR A 63 -7.58 -26.70 9.81
N GLU A 64 -7.22 -27.60 8.89
CA GLU A 64 -6.40 -27.27 7.72
C GLU A 64 -7.10 -26.25 6.80
N GLN A 65 -8.41 -26.38 6.58
CA GLN A 65 -9.15 -25.41 5.78
C GLN A 65 -9.17 -24.01 6.40
N LEU A 66 -9.33 -23.92 7.73
CA LEU A 66 -9.31 -22.63 8.44
C LEU A 66 -7.91 -22.02 8.45
N ASP A 67 -6.87 -22.83 8.71
CA ASP A 67 -5.48 -22.37 8.71
C ASP A 67 -5.05 -21.86 7.33
N TYR A 68 -5.46 -22.58 6.27
CA TYR A 68 -5.28 -22.14 4.89
C TYR A 68 -6.00 -20.82 4.61
N ALA A 69 -7.26 -20.68 5.04
CA ALA A 69 -8.03 -19.45 4.83
C ALA A 69 -7.37 -18.24 5.52
N LEU A 70 -6.95 -18.39 6.77
CA LEU A 70 -6.23 -17.33 7.50
C LEU A 70 -4.93 -16.93 6.78
N SER A 71 -4.15 -17.92 6.31
CA SER A 71 -2.92 -17.68 5.55
C SER A 71 -3.18 -16.98 4.21
N HIS A 72 -4.27 -17.33 3.53
CA HIS A 72 -4.68 -16.70 2.29
C HIS A 72 -5.07 -15.23 2.51
N PHE A 73 -5.70 -14.88 3.64
CA PHE A 73 -6.00 -13.49 3.95
C PHE A 73 -4.74 -12.63 4.13
N VAL A 74 -3.72 -13.15 4.81
CA VAL A 74 -2.42 -12.46 4.94
C VAL A 74 -1.80 -12.21 3.56
N THR A 75 -1.81 -13.22 2.70
CA THR A 75 -1.26 -13.10 1.34
C THR A 75 -1.99 -12.04 0.52
N TYR A 76 -3.33 -12.04 0.59
CA TYR A 76 -4.12 -11.08 -0.18
C TYR A 76 -4.00 -9.65 0.36
N TRP A 77 -3.83 -9.49 1.68
CA TRP A 77 -3.51 -8.20 2.29
C TRP A 77 -2.23 -7.59 1.71
N ASP A 78 -1.15 -8.37 1.66
CA ASP A 78 0.14 -7.91 1.12
C ASP A 78 0.03 -7.52 -0.36
N GLN A 79 -0.78 -8.25 -1.13
CA GLN A 79 -1.09 -7.88 -2.52
C GLN A 79 -1.80 -6.52 -2.58
N LEU A 80 -2.85 -6.30 -1.79
CA LEU A 80 -3.59 -5.04 -1.78
C LEU A 80 -2.70 -3.86 -1.37
N GLN A 81 -1.80 -4.06 -0.40
CA GLN A 81 -0.81 -3.05 -0.01
C GLN A 81 0.14 -2.70 -1.16
N THR A 82 0.59 -3.72 -1.91
CA THR A 82 1.43 -3.53 -3.08
C THR A 82 0.70 -2.72 -4.15
N GLU A 83 -0.56 -3.07 -4.45
CA GLU A 83 -1.41 -2.33 -5.40
C GLU A 83 -1.58 -0.86 -4.97
N ARG A 84 -1.87 -0.62 -3.68
CA ARG A 84 -1.99 0.74 -3.14
C ARG A 84 -0.70 1.52 -3.26
N ASN A 85 0.44 0.93 -2.90
CA ASN A 85 1.73 1.60 -2.98
C ASN A 85 2.06 2.01 -4.42
N GLN A 86 1.84 1.11 -5.38
CA GLN A 86 2.05 1.40 -6.79
C GLN A 86 1.16 2.54 -7.28
N ALA A 87 -0.13 2.53 -6.92
CA ALA A 87 -1.04 3.61 -7.29
C ALA A 87 -0.64 4.95 -6.64
N CYS A 88 -0.16 4.92 -5.39
CA CYS A 88 0.37 6.11 -4.72
C CYS A 88 1.59 6.67 -5.45
N GLU A 89 2.58 5.82 -5.80
CA GLU A 89 3.79 6.27 -6.48
C GLU A 89 3.47 6.92 -7.84
N GLN A 90 2.48 6.39 -8.55
CA GLN A 90 2.01 6.95 -9.81
C GLN A 90 1.35 8.31 -9.61
N HIS A 91 0.46 8.43 -8.63
CA HIS A 91 -0.19 9.67 -8.22
C HIS A 91 0.84 10.74 -7.81
N ALA A 92 1.71 10.44 -6.85
CA ALA A 92 2.75 11.36 -6.38
C ALA A 92 3.73 11.76 -7.51
N THR A 93 4.04 10.85 -8.43
CA THR A 93 4.82 11.19 -9.63
C THR A 93 4.09 12.19 -10.52
N CYS A 94 2.78 12.01 -10.73
CA CYS A 94 1.98 12.93 -11.53
C CYS A 94 1.94 14.32 -10.90
N GLU A 95 1.63 14.40 -9.61
CA GLU A 95 1.59 15.66 -8.86
C GLU A 95 2.93 16.39 -8.89
N PHE A 96 4.04 15.66 -8.71
CA PHE A 96 5.38 16.25 -8.81
C PHE A 96 5.62 16.88 -10.19
N ILE A 97 5.20 16.21 -11.27
CA ILE A 97 5.31 16.73 -12.65
C ILE A 97 4.45 18.00 -12.82
N GLN A 98 3.22 17.98 -12.31
CA GLN A 98 2.31 19.12 -12.35
C GLN A 98 2.91 20.31 -11.59
N PHE A 99 3.46 20.08 -10.40
CA PHE A 99 4.11 21.11 -9.58
C PHE A 99 5.33 21.72 -10.28
N LYS A 100 6.16 20.91 -10.93
CA LYS A 100 7.39 21.40 -11.61
C LYS A 100 7.15 22.03 -12.98
N THR A 101 5.96 21.89 -13.54
CA THR A 101 5.63 22.37 -14.89
C THR A 101 4.59 23.49 -14.82
N PRO A 102 4.98 24.77 -14.94
CA PRO A 102 4.05 25.90 -14.78
C PRO A 102 2.81 25.85 -15.69
N GLU A 103 2.96 25.28 -16.89
CA GLU A 103 1.88 25.12 -17.88
C GLU A 103 0.80 24.13 -17.43
N LEU A 104 1.16 23.18 -16.56
CA LEU A 104 0.26 22.14 -16.04
C LEU A 104 -0.41 22.56 -14.73
N GLN A 105 0.15 23.55 -14.01
CA GLN A 105 -0.41 24.02 -12.73
C GLN A 105 -1.82 24.61 -12.86
N SER A 106 -2.20 25.13 -14.03
CA SER A 106 -3.56 25.61 -14.29
C SER A 106 -4.55 24.50 -14.66
N ASN A 107 -4.07 23.28 -14.91
CA ASN A 107 -4.91 22.14 -15.25
C ASN A 107 -5.09 21.25 -14.02
N ASN A 108 -6.14 21.51 -13.24
CA ASN A 108 -6.44 20.75 -12.03
C ASN A 108 -6.69 19.26 -12.31
N ASP A 109 -7.17 18.93 -13.52
CA ASP A 109 -7.60 17.57 -13.88
C ASP A 109 -6.44 16.70 -14.41
N PHE A 110 -5.19 17.20 -14.38
CA PHE A 110 -4.04 16.53 -14.98
C PHE A 110 -3.75 15.15 -14.35
N CYS A 111 -4.02 15.00 -13.05
CA CYS A 111 -3.74 13.76 -12.30
C CYS A 111 -4.99 12.94 -11.93
N ASP A 112 -6.20 13.36 -12.32
CA ASP A 112 -7.48 12.72 -11.94
C ASP A 112 -7.49 11.19 -12.10
N GLY A 113 -6.85 10.67 -13.16
CA GLY A 113 -6.75 9.23 -13.39
C GLY A 113 -5.96 8.50 -12.30
N THR A 114 -4.80 9.03 -11.93
CA THR A 114 -3.96 8.44 -10.87
C THR A 114 -4.59 8.63 -9.48
N ASP A 115 -5.28 9.75 -9.26
CA ASP A 115 -6.00 10.05 -8.02
C ASP A 115 -7.14 9.05 -7.79
N PHE A 116 -7.88 8.75 -8.86
CA PHE A 116 -8.94 7.76 -8.85
C PHE A 116 -8.40 6.36 -8.52
N GLU A 117 -7.33 5.92 -9.19
CA GLU A 117 -6.72 4.61 -8.94
C GLU A 117 -6.20 4.48 -7.51
N TYR A 118 -5.54 5.52 -7.00
CA TYR A 118 -5.07 5.56 -5.61
C TYR A 118 -6.23 5.50 -4.62
N SER A 119 -7.29 6.30 -4.83
CA SER A 119 -8.49 6.28 -4.00
C SER A 119 -9.17 4.91 -3.99
N VAL A 120 -9.30 4.26 -5.15
CA VAL A 120 -9.88 2.92 -5.28
C VAL A 120 -9.06 1.88 -4.54
N SER A 121 -7.73 1.89 -4.69
CA SER A 121 -6.86 0.91 -4.02
C SER A 121 -6.91 1.05 -2.48
N ARG A 122 -6.96 2.28 -1.94
CA ARG A 122 -7.19 2.52 -0.51
C ARG A 122 -8.54 1.99 -0.04
N ALA A 123 -9.60 2.26 -0.80
CA ALA A 123 -10.94 1.78 -0.46
C ALA A 123 -11.02 0.25 -0.43
N LYS A 124 -10.35 -0.45 -1.37
CA LYS A 124 -10.25 -1.92 -1.36
C LYS A 124 -9.63 -2.46 -0.07
N ILE A 125 -8.53 -1.87 0.40
CA ILE A 125 -7.87 -2.26 1.64
C ILE A 125 -8.82 -2.11 2.84
N ILE A 126 -9.49 -0.97 2.94
CA ILE A 126 -10.41 -0.68 4.06
C ILE A 126 -11.58 -1.67 4.07
N ASN A 127 -12.19 -1.91 2.91
CA ASN A 127 -13.30 -2.86 2.79
C ASN A 127 -12.87 -4.28 3.14
N PHE A 128 -11.73 -4.73 2.61
CA PHE A 128 -11.19 -6.06 2.90
C PHE A 128 -10.89 -6.24 4.39
N TYR A 129 -10.28 -5.23 5.03
CA TYR A 129 -10.05 -5.25 6.47
C TYR A 129 -11.37 -5.37 7.25
N SER A 130 -12.37 -4.54 6.92
CA SER A 130 -13.68 -4.57 7.56
C SER A 130 -14.42 -5.89 7.36
N ASP A 131 -14.24 -6.56 6.22
CA ASP A 131 -14.85 -7.85 5.93
C ASP A 131 -14.20 -8.96 6.77
N ILE A 132 -12.88 -8.89 6.93
CA ILE A 132 -12.12 -9.84 7.76
C ILE A 132 -12.38 -9.65 9.25
N GLU A 133 -12.54 -8.43 9.75
CA GLU A 133 -12.83 -8.20 11.17
C GLU A 133 -14.13 -8.87 11.64
N ARG A 134 -15.03 -9.22 10.70
CA ARG A 134 -16.28 -9.96 10.96
C ARG A 134 -16.09 -11.48 11.01
N LEU A 135 -14.87 -11.97 10.79
CA LEU A 135 -14.55 -13.39 10.90
C LEU A 135 -14.60 -13.83 12.37
N GLU A 136 -15.55 -14.69 12.70
CA GLU A 136 -15.65 -15.33 14.01
C GLU A 136 -15.19 -16.80 13.92
N LEU A 137 -14.27 -17.20 14.80
CA LEU A 137 -13.85 -18.60 14.95
C LEU A 137 -14.58 -19.22 16.15
N GLN A 138 -15.75 -19.80 15.93
CA GLN A 138 -16.56 -20.35 17.02
C GLN A 138 -16.20 -21.81 17.34
N LYS A 139 -16.19 -22.15 18.65
CA LYS A 139 -16.23 -23.54 19.11
C LYS A 139 -17.62 -24.11 18.86
N SER A 140 -17.72 -25.28 18.25
CA SER A 140 -18.96 -26.05 18.37
C SER A 140 -19.24 -26.32 19.86
N PRO A 141 -20.49 -26.13 20.32
CA PRO A 141 -20.88 -26.39 21.70
C PRO A 141 -20.73 -27.86 22.12
#